data_AF-A0A803NTV9-F1
#
_entry.id   AF-A0A803NTV9-F1
#
_cell.length_a   1.000
_cell.length_b   1.000
_cell.length_c   1.000
_cell.angle_alpha   90.00
_cell.angle_beta   90.00
_cell.angle_gamma   90.00
#
_symmetry.space_group_name_H-M   'P 1'
#
loop_
_entity.id
_entity.type
_entity.pdbx_description
1 polymer ?
#
loop_
_entity_poly.entity_id
_entity_poly.type
_entity_poly.pdbx_seq_one_letter_code
_entity_poly.pdbx_strand_id
1 'polypeptide(L)'
;MAALILEPSSSSFLNPNFPSNSTNTHRPYLPLTKKSTLLHRIHSPPAPPLSLRCSATPASTSLPGDQDPLPDSSSERTRDRRRAVRLAWEKLVRWSRSWRNKAKTDVLERTNKIVVLGGGSFGTAMAAHVAERKSQLEVNMLVRDPQVCQSINENHYNCKYFPKHKLPENLIATTDAKVALLGADYCFHAVPVQFSSSFLAGIADYVDPGLPFISLSKGLELNTLRMMSQIIPHALKNQRQPFIALSGPSFSLELMNKLPTAMVVASKDKKLANAVQQLLASDHLRISTSRGGNCRCS
;
A
#
# COMPACT_ATOMS: atom_id res chain seq x y z
N MET A 1 54.46 -44.48 20.48
CA MET A 1 54.48 -45.96 20.53
C MET A 1 53.18 -46.49 19.93
N ALA A 2 53.14 -47.77 19.56
CA ALA A 2 51.92 -48.50 19.18
C ALA A 2 51.03 -48.76 20.45
N ALA A 3 49.84 -49.37 20.41
CA ALA A 3 49.29 -50.30 19.41
C ALA A 3 47.74 -50.39 19.43
N LEU A 4 47.15 -50.77 18.29
CA LEU A 4 46.20 -51.89 18.01
C LEU A 4 45.14 -52.30 19.09
N ILE A 5 43.94 -52.83 18.80
CA ILE A 5 43.09 -53.04 17.60
C ILE A 5 41.67 -53.43 18.12
N LEU A 6 40.57 -53.09 17.42
CA LEU A 6 39.43 -53.99 17.09
C LEU A 6 38.25 -53.24 16.43
N GLU A 7 37.87 -53.70 15.24
CA GLU A 7 36.57 -53.55 14.56
C GLU A 7 35.92 -54.96 14.51
N PRO A 8 34.71 -55.26 13.95
CA PRO A 8 33.91 -54.55 12.94
C PRO A 8 32.43 -54.29 13.42
N SER A 9 31.38 -53.96 12.65
CA SER A 9 31.07 -54.26 11.24
C SER A 9 29.94 -53.42 10.59
N SER A 10 30.00 -53.32 9.24
CA SER A 10 28.92 -53.29 8.21
C SER A 10 27.54 -52.63 8.50
N SER A 11 26.88 -51.91 7.57
CA SER A 11 26.88 -52.07 6.10
C SER A 11 26.44 -50.82 5.28
N SER A 12 27.23 -50.53 4.24
CA SER A 12 26.89 -50.24 2.82
C SER A 12 25.73 -49.31 2.37
N PHE A 13 26.10 -48.39 1.47
CA PHE A 13 25.29 -47.60 0.52
C PHE A 13 24.20 -48.38 -0.25
N LEU A 14 23.12 -47.69 -0.67
CA LEU A 14 22.85 -47.34 -2.09
C LEU A 14 21.59 -46.48 -2.31
N ASN A 15 21.60 -45.71 -3.39
CA ASN A 15 20.49 -45.05 -4.11
C ASN A 15 20.64 -45.55 -5.59
N PRO A 16 19.64 -45.63 -6.50
CA PRO A 16 18.65 -44.57 -6.78
C PRO A 16 17.28 -45.05 -7.36
N ASN A 17 16.60 -44.14 -8.08
CA ASN A 17 15.55 -44.33 -9.11
C ASN A 17 14.07 -44.50 -8.69
N PHE A 18 13.24 -43.61 -9.25
CA PHE A 18 11.80 -43.79 -9.45
C PHE A 18 11.52 -44.19 -10.91
N PRO A 19 10.50 -45.03 -11.20
CA PRO A 19 10.24 -45.54 -12.54
C PRO A 19 9.36 -44.59 -13.39
N SER A 20 9.51 -44.72 -14.71
CA SER A 20 8.57 -44.21 -15.72
C SER A 20 7.55 -45.27 -16.12
N ASN A 21 6.37 -44.86 -16.60
CA ASN A 21 5.65 -45.63 -17.63
C ASN A 21 4.70 -44.75 -18.45
N SER A 22 4.17 -45.27 -19.57
CA SER A 22 3.58 -44.46 -20.65
C SER A 22 2.42 -45.13 -21.41
N THR A 23 1.79 -44.38 -22.34
CA THR A 23 0.65 -44.78 -23.22
C THR A 23 -0.70 -44.95 -22.47
N ASN A 24 -1.92 -44.83 -23.03
CA ASN A 24 -2.46 -44.57 -24.38
C ASN A 24 -3.98 -44.16 -24.24
N THR A 25 -4.80 -43.60 -25.16
CA THR A 25 -4.74 -43.20 -26.60
C THR A 25 -5.91 -42.21 -26.94
N HIS A 26 -6.01 -41.74 -28.19
CA HIS A 26 -7.23 -41.32 -28.95
C HIS A 26 -7.97 -39.96 -28.70
N ARG A 27 -8.25 -39.29 -29.84
CA ARG A 27 -9.17 -38.14 -30.15
C ARG A 27 -10.62 -38.66 -30.44
N PRO A 28 -11.70 -37.87 -30.77
CA PRO A 28 -11.78 -36.47 -31.29
C PRO A 28 -12.96 -35.52 -30.88
N TYR A 29 -12.84 -34.24 -31.29
CA TYR A 29 -13.84 -33.22 -31.72
C TYR A 29 -15.28 -33.06 -31.13
N LEU A 30 -15.58 -31.81 -30.68
CA LEU A 30 -16.69 -30.85 -31.04
C LEU A 30 -18.01 -31.32 -31.75
N PRO A 31 -19.13 -30.53 -31.74
CA PRO A 31 -19.66 -29.50 -30.80
C PRO A 31 -21.21 -29.61 -30.57
N LEU A 32 -21.88 -28.61 -29.94
CA LEU A 32 -23.20 -27.97 -30.32
C LEU A 32 -24.15 -27.50 -29.17
N THR A 33 -24.57 -26.22 -29.26
CA THR A 33 -25.89 -25.59 -28.95
C THR A 33 -26.80 -26.03 -27.78
N LYS A 34 -27.38 -25.04 -27.07
CA LYS A 34 -28.78 -24.56 -27.29
C LYS A 34 -29.11 -23.23 -26.59
N LYS A 35 -30.24 -22.61 -26.97
CA LYS A 35 -30.81 -21.36 -26.41
C LYS A 35 -32.06 -21.67 -25.57
N SER A 36 -32.36 -20.85 -24.56
CA SER A 36 -33.72 -20.29 -24.36
C SER A 36 -33.59 -18.96 -23.58
N THR A 37 -34.08 -17.81 -24.04
CA THR A 37 -35.48 -17.32 -24.06
C THR A 37 -36.26 -17.48 -22.75
N LEU A 38 -36.56 -16.34 -22.12
CA LEU A 38 -37.88 -16.04 -21.57
C LEU A 38 -38.13 -14.52 -21.68
N LEU A 39 -39.34 -14.14 -22.11
CA LEU A 39 -39.81 -12.76 -22.26
C LEU A 39 -40.84 -12.49 -21.17
N HIS A 40 -40.97 -11.25 -20.71
CA HIS A 40 -42.24 -10.76 -20.16
C HIS A 40 -42.54 -9.34 -20.63
N ARG A 41 -43.83 -9.05 -20.85
CA ARG A 41 -44.32 -7.83 -21.51
C ARG A 41 -44.59 -6.68 -20.55
N ILE A 42 -44.34 -5.47 -21.04
CA ILE A 42 -44.96 -4.21 -20.61
C ILE A 42 -46.49 -4.27 -20.84
N HIS A 43 -47.33 -3.65 -19.99
CA HIS A 43 -48.63 -3.04 -20.37
C HIS A 43 -49.15 -2.06 -19.29
N SER A 44 -49.97 -1.07 -19.69
CA SER A 44 -50.65 -0.02 -18.89
C SER A 44 -51.70 0.69 -19.80
N PRO A 45 -52.61 1.58 -19.34
CA PRO A 45 -52.99 1.97 -17.97
C PRO A 45 -54.34 1.29 -17.55
N PRO A 46 -55.59 1.85 -17.51
CA PRO A 46 -56.16 3.20 -17.79
C PRO A 46 -56.89 3.86 -16.58
N ALA A 47 -57.55 5.02 -16.82
CA ALA A 47 -58.50 5.76 -15.95
C ALA A 47 -59.38 6.69 -16.86
N PRO A 48 -60.35 7.54 -16.40
CA PRO A 48 -60.98 7.76 -15.08
C PRO A 48 -62.53 7.51 -15.14
N PRO A 49 -63.44 8.16 -14.33
CA PRO A 49 -63.86 9.55 -14.54
C PRO A 49 -64.06 10.39 -13.23
N LEU A 50 -64.97 11.39 -13.22
CA LEU A 50 -64.89 12.64 -12.45
C LEU A 50 -66.05 12.94 -11.46
N SER A 51 -65.86 14.02 -10.69
CA SER A 51 -66.87 14.84 -9.95
C SER A 51 -67.20 14.37 -8.51
N LEU A 52 -67.68 15.23 -7.58
CA LEU A 52 -68.31 16.57 -7.67
C LEU A 52 -67.87 17.51 -6.50
N ARG A 53 -68.32 18.78 -6.51
CA ARG A 53 -68.08 19.79 -5.45
C ARG A 53 -69.04 19.61 -4.25
N CYS A 54 -68.66 20.09 -3.06
CA CYS A 54 -69.27 21.29 -2.45
C CYS A 54 -68.64 21.74 -1.11
N SER A 55 -69.01 22.96 -0.68
CA SER A 55 -68.43 23.79 0.38
C SER A 55 -69.15 23.75 1.73
N ALA A 56 -68.44 24.03 2.84
CA ALA A 56 -68.98 24.84 3.96
C ALA A 56 -67.87 25.31 4.96
N THR A 57 -67.56 26.62 4.92
CA THR A 57 -67.22 27.58 6.04
C THR A 57 -66.32 27.22 7.25
N PRO A 58 -65.74 28.23 7.95
CA PRO A 58 -64.52 28.04 8.77
C PRO A 58 -64.72 28.01 10.30
N ALA A 59 -63.67 27.58 11.01
CA ALA A 59 -63.39 27.93 12.41
C ALA A 59 -61.91 28.35 12.54
N SER A 60 -61.59 29.22 13.50
CA SER A 60 -60.35 30.01 13.52
C SER A 60 -59.35 29.64 14.63
N THR A 61 -58.07 29.48 14.27
CA THR A 61 -56.93 29.69 15.17
C THR A 61 -55.78 30.37 14.39
N SER A 62 -54.87 31.07 15.07
CA SER A 62 -54.12 32.19 14.49
C SER A 62 -52.58 32.07 14.54
N LEU A 63 -51.94 32.39 13.40
CA LEU A 63 -50.56 32.89 13.27
C LEU A 63 -49.42 31.90 13.68
N PRO A 64 -48.14 32.20 13.40
CA PRO A 64 -47.61 32.08 12.04
C PRO A 64 -46.27 31.29 11.99
N GLY A 65 -45.77 31.01 10.79
CA GLY A 65 -44.41 30.46 10.63
C GLY A 65 -44.04 30.19 9.18
N ASP A 66 -43.22 31.06 8.59
CA ASP A 66 -42.57 30.80 7.31
C ASP A 66 -41.64 29.58 7.43
N GLN A 67 -41.74 28.66 6.46
CA GLN A 67 -40.78 27.57 6.32
C GLN A 67 -39.94 27.82 5.07
N ASP A 68 -38.78 28.46 5.26
CA ASP A 68 -37.71 28.44 4.28
C ASP A 68 -37.34 26.98 3.92
N PRO A 69 -37.11 26.65 2.64
CA PRO A 69 -36.71 25.32 2.25
C PRO A 69 -35.33 24.98 2.82
N LEU A 70 -35.29 23.99 3.71
CA LEU A 70 -34.07 23.47 4.34
C LEU A 70 -32.97 23.22 3.29
N PRO A 71 -31.75 23.76 3.47
CA PRO A 71 -30.68 23.60 2.49
C PRO A 71 -30.24 22.14 2.38
N ASP A 72 -29.98 21.68 1.15
CA ASP A 72 -29.45 20.35 0.89
C ASP A 72 -28.02 20.21 1.46
N SER A 73 -27.99 19.70 2.68
CA SER A 73 -26.79 19.43 3.47
C SER A 73 -25.83 18.41 2.82
N SER A 74 -26.21 17.71 1.73
CA SER A 74 -25.29 16.86 0.97
C SER A 74 -24.41 17.69 0.02
N SER A 75 -24.99 18.67 -0.68
CA SER A 75 -24.27 19.60 -1.55
C SER A 75 -23.32 20.52 -0.76
N GLU A 76 -23.69 20.86 0.48
CA GLU A 76 -22.95 21.78 1.34
C GLU A 76 -21.71 21.11 1.96
N ARG A 77 -21.90 19.94 2.58
CA ARG A 77 -20.79 19.07 3.03
C ARG A 77 -19.79 18.76 1.90
N THR A 78 -20.28 18.64 0.67
CA THR A 78 -19.42 18.46 -0.53
C THR A 78 -18.65 19.73 -0.92
N ARG A 79 -19.28 20.91 -0.82
CA ARG A 79 -18.63 22.21 -1.07
C ARG A 79 -17.55 22.52 -0.02
N ASP A 80 -17.82 22.28 1.26
CA ASP A 80 -16.87 22.58 2.33
C ASP A 80 -15.69 21.61 2.36
N ARG A 81 -15.89 20.33 2.03
CA ARG A 81 -14.78 19.40 1.79
C ARG A 81 -13.85 19.89 0.66
N ARG A 82 -14.40 20.45 -0.43
CA ARG A 82 -13.62 21.06 -1.52
C ARG A 82 -12.89 22.34 -1.08
N ARG A 83 -13.51 23.19 -0.26
CA ARG A 83 -12.87 24.38 0.34
C ARG A 83 -11.72 24.01 1.27
N ALA A 84 -11.92 23.03 2.16
CA ALA A 84 -10.89 22.54 3.08
C ALA A 84 -9.67 21.97 2.34
N VAL A 85 -9.89 21.18 1.28
CA VAL A 85 -8.82 20.68 0.41
C VAL A 85 -8.08 21.83 -0.29
N ARG A 86 -8.77 22.86 -0.78
CA ARG A 86 -8.12 24.05 -1.39
C ARG A 86 -7.26 24.82 -0.38
N LEU A 87 -7.76 25.05 0.83
CA LEU A 87 -7.01 25.75 1.89
C LEU A 87 -5.80 24.92 2.38
N ALA A 88 -5.89 23.59 2.38
CA ALA A 88 -4.74 22.71 2.61
C ALA A 88 -3.72 22.79 1.47
N TRP A 89 -4.19 22.77 0.21
CA TRP A 89 -3.37 22.93 -1.00
C TRP A 89 -2.58 24.24 -0.98
N GLU A 90 -3.24 25.38 -0.75
CA GLU A 90 -2.58 26.69 -0.69
C GLU A 90 -1.53 26.77 0.41
N LYS A 91 -1.81 26.23 1.60
CA LYS A 91 -0.84 26.14 2.71
C LYS A 91 0.36 25.26 2.37
N LEU A 92 0.17 24.18 1.60
CA LEU A 92 1.26 23.29 1.19
C LEU A 92 2.09 23.90 0.04
N VAL A 93 1.47 24.57 -0.93
CA VAL A 93 2.17 25.26 -2.05
C VAL A 93 2.98 26.48 -1.58
N ARG A 94 2.48 27.26 -0.61
CA ARG A 94 3.27 28.36 -0.01
C ARG A 94 4.48 27.85 0.75
N TRP A 95 4.39 26.65 1.32
CA TRP A 95 5.44 25.98 2.07
C TRP A 95 6.49 25.29 1.18
N SER A 96 6.09 24.66 0.07
CA SER A 96 7.03 24.02 -0.86
C SER A 96 7.99 25.02 -1.53
N ARG A 97 7.49 26.21 -1.87
CA ARG A 97 8.33 27.34 -2.33
C ARG A 97 9.44 27.73 -1.33
N SER A 98 9.19 27.57 -0.03
CA SER A 98 10.18 27.84 1.03
C SER A 98 11.17 26.69 1.20
N TRP A 99 10.73 25.44 1.11
CA TRP A 99 11.64 24.28 1.26
C TRP A 99 12.49 24.01 0.00
N ARG A 100 12.10 24.48 -1.20
CA ARG A 100 12.91 24.28 -2.43
C ARG A 100 14.37 24.71 -2.28
N ASN A 101 14.64 25.77 -1.51
CA ASN A 101 16.00 26.29 -1.24
C ASN A 101 16.72 25.57 -0.08
N LYS A 102 16.10 24.60 0.60
CA LYS A 102 16.59 23.94 1.82
C LYS A 102 16.43 22.40 1.80
N ALA A 103 15.94 21.84 0.69
CA ALA A 103 15.65 20.41 0.55
C ALA A 103 16.81 19.58 -0.02
N LYS A 104 17.84 20.23 -0.59
CA LYS A 104 19.06 19.56 -1.07
C LYS A 104 19.92 19.17 0.13
N THR A 105 19.58 18.03 0.74
CA THR A 105 20.04 17.62 2.07
C THR A 105 20.78 16.30 1.97
N ASP A 106 21.94 16.22 2.64
CA ASP A 106 22.96 15.19 2.46
C ASP A 106 22.43 13.75 2.55
N VAL A 107 21.38 13.51 3.36
CA VAL A 107 20.66 12.22 3.44
C VAL A 107 20.28 11.67 2.06
N LEU A 108 19.60 12.46 1.22
CA LEU A 108 19.11 11.97 -0.09
C LEU A 108 20.27 11.78 -1.07
N GLU A 109 21.27 12.65 -1.03
CA GLU A 109 22.44 12.58 -1.91
C GLU A 109 23.27 11.31 -1.62
N ARG A 110 23.45 10.94 -0.34
CA ARG A 110 24.20 9.73 0.05
C ARG A 110 23.39 8.42 -0.04
N THR A 111 22.06 8.48 -0.08
CA THR A 111 21.22 7.28 -0.25
C THR A 111 21.30 6.79 -1.69
N ASN A 112 21.75 5.54 -1.86
CA ASN A 112 22.00 4.93 -3.16
C ASN A 112 20.96 3.85 -3.49
N LYS A 113 20.43 3.13 -2.48
CA LYS A 113 19.46 2.06 -2.69
C LYS A 113 18.35 2.06 -1.64
N ILE A 114 17.11 1.87 -2.10
CA ILE A 114 15.94 1.69 -1.24
C ILE A 114 15.17 0.45 -1.66
N VAL A 115 14.69 -0.30 -0.67
CA VAL A 115 13.83 -1.46 -0.89
C VAL A 115 12.40 -1.17 -0.43
N VAL A 116 11.41 -1.62 -1.21
CA VAL A 116 9.98 -1.51 -0.90
C VAL A 116 9.36 -2.90 -0.85
N LEU A 117 9.00 -3.36 0.35
CA LEU A 117 8.42 -4.67 0.58
C LEU A 117 6.90 -4.62 0.40
N GLY A 118 6.43 -5.07 -0.77
CA GLY A 118 5.00 -5.24 -1.09
C GLY A 118 4.46 -4.28 -2.15
N GLY A 119 4.45 -4.72 -3.41
CA GLY A 119 3.89 -4.00 -4.58
C GLY A 119 2.37 -3.83 -4.64
N GLY A 120 1.71 -3.59 -3.49
CA GLY A 120 0.32 -3.11 -3.45
C GLY A 120 0.21 -1.63 -3.81
N SER A 121 -1.00 -1.06 -3.82
CA SER A 121 -1.21 0.35 -4.21
C SER A 121 -0.36 1.33 -3.41
N PHE A 122 -0.35 1.28 -2.06
CA PHE A 122 0.39 2.28 -1.29
C PHE A 122 1.91 2.05 -1.32
N GLY A 123 2.36 0.79 -1.37
CA GLY A 123 3.77 0.45 -1.59
C GLY A 123 4.28 0.97 -2.93
N THR A 124 3.55 0.70 -4.02
CA THR A 124 3.90 1.19 -5.37
C THR A 124 3.90 2.71 -5.45
N ALA A 125 2.92 3.37 -4.83
CA ALA A 125 2.85 4.84 -4.82
C ALA A 125 4.02 5.47 -4.03
N MET A 126 4.43 4.85 -2.93
CA MET A 126 5.62 5.28 -2.18
C MET A 126 6.91 4.97 -2.95
N ALA A 127 6.99 3.82 -3.63
CA ALA A 127 8.15 3.45 -4.45
C ALA A 127 8.36 4.44 -5.60
N ALA A 128 7.30 4.77 -6.34
CA ALA A 128 7.35 5.77 -7.40
C ALA A 128 7.73 7.15 -6.86
N HIS A 129 7.09 7.61 -5.77
CA HIS A 129 7.42 8.88 -5.12
C HIS A 129 8.89 8.98 -4.69
N VAL A 130 9.44 7.90 -4.12
CA VAL A 130 10.85 7.84 -3.69
C VAL A 130 11.79 7.81 -4.90
N ALA A 131 11.49 7.02 -5.92
CA ALA A 131 12.30 6.94 -7.14
C ALA A 131 12.39 8.30 -7.88
N GLU A 132 11.32 9.10 -7.85
CA GLU A 132 11.32 10.48 -8.37
C GLU A 132 12.20 11.47 -7.58
N ARG A 133 12.68 11.13 -6.38
CA ARG A 133 13.48 12.07 -5.56
C ARG A 133 14.89 12.31 -6.09
N LYS A 134 15.51 11.28 -6.68
CA LYS A 134 16.90 11.25 -7.16
C LYS A 134 16.97 10.21 -8.28
N SER A 135 17.36 10.60 -9.50
CA SER A 135 17.36 9.69 -10.65
C SER A 135 18.41 8.58 -10.58
N GLN A 136 19.47 8.77 -9.79
CA GLN A 136 20.53 7.79 -9.52
C GLN A 136 20.24 6.91 -8.28
N LEU A 137 19.01 6.91 -7.77
CA LEU A 137 18.58 6.08 -6.64
C LEU A 137 18.01 4.75 -7.15
N GLU A 138 18.63 3.62 -6.80
CA GLU A 138 18.06 2.29 -7.04
C GLU A 138 16.84 2.10 -6.12
N VAL A 139 15.65 1.87 -6.66
CA VAL A 139 14.46 1.54 -5.87
C VAL A 139 13.95 0.15 -6.26
N ASN A 140 14.23 -0.84 -5.41
CA ASN A 140 13.82 -2.23 -5.64
C ASN A 140 12.51 -2.53 -4.90
N MET A 141 11.46 -2.90 -5.63
CA MET A 141 10.19 -3.29 -5.05
C MET A 141 10.03 -4.82 -5.07
N LEU A 142 9.99 -5.42 -3.89
CA LEU A 142 9.71 -6.85 -3.73
C LEU A 142 8.21 -7.08 -3.96
N VAL A 143 7.89 -7.88 -4.98
CA VAL A 143 6.52 -8.25 -5.35
C VAL A 143 6.35 -9.77 -5.31
N ARG A 144 5.16 -10.24 -4.93
CA ARG A 144 4.84 -11.68 -4.89
C ARG A 144 4.42 -12.26 -6.25
N ASP A 145 4.00 -11.39 -7.17
CA ASP A 145 3.28 -11.73 -8.39
C ASP A 145 4.22 -11.52 -9.60
N PRO A 146 4.67 -12.60 -10.29
CA PRO A 146 5.62 -12.49 -11.39
C PRO A 146 5.09 -11.63 -12.56
N GLN A 147 3.78 -11.61 -12.80
CA GLN A 147 3.18 -10.79 -13.86
C GLN A 147 3.28 -9.29 -13.53
N VAL A 148 3.12 -8.94 -12.26
CA VAL A 148 3.35 -7.57 -11.78
C VAL A 148 4.85 -7.22 -11.84
N CYS A 149 5.73 -8.17 -11.52
CA CYS A 149 7.18 -7.99 -11.63
C CYS A 149 7.61 -7.67 -13.07
N GLN A 150 7.18 -8.49 -14.02
CA GLN A 150 7.46 -8.33 -15.44
C GLN A 150 6.89 -7.02 -16.00
N SER A 151 5.61 -6.72 -15.69
CA SER A 151 4.94 -5.49 -16.11
C SER A 151 5.66 -4.21 -15.63
N ILE A 152 6.27 -4.24 -14.44
CA ILE A 152 7.05 -3.10 -13.93
C ILE A 152 8.39 -2.99 -14.67
N ASN A 153 9.10 -4.09 -14.88
CA ASN A 153 10.44 -4.08 -15.47
C ASN A 153 10.46 -3.82 -16.99
N GLU A 154 9.47 -4.33 -17.72
CA GLU A 154 9.40 -4.21 -19.18
C GLU A 154 8.61 -2.96 -19.65
N ASN A 155 7.55 -2.60 -18.92
CA ASN A 155 6.60 -1.58 -19.35
C ASN A 155 6.58 -0.35 -18.42
N HIS A 156 7.20 -0.42 -17.25
CA HIS A 156 7.10 0.57 -16.18
C HIS A 156 5.65 0.84 -15.73
N TYR A 157 4.82 -0.19 -15.61
CA TYR A 157 3.49 -0.10 -15.01
C TYR A 157 3.27 -1.22 -13.99
N ASN A 158 2.66 -0.90 -12.84
CA ASN A 158 2.04 -1.93 -12.01
C ASN A 158 0.64 -2.23 -12.58
N CYS A 159 0.55 -3.19 -13.49
CA CYS A 159 -0.69 -3.57 -14.20
C CYS A 159 -1.90 -3.83 -13.28
N LYS A 160 -1.66 -4.26 -12.04
CA LYS A 160 -2.67 -4.69 -11.07
C LYS A 160 -3.24 -3.53 -10.23
N TYR A 161 -2.42 -2.54 -9.91
CA TYR A 161 -2.79 -1.45 -9.00
C TYR A 161 -2.76 -0.06 -9.63
N PHE A 162 -1.96 0.15 -10.69
CA PHE A 162 -1.86 1.41 -11.44
C PHE A 162 -1.63 1.17 -12.96
N PRO A 163 -2.55 0.53 -13.69
CA PRO A 163 -2.43 0.29 -15.14
C PRO A 163 -2.50 1.56 -16.02
N LYS A 164 -2.45 2.76 -15.43
CA LYS A 164 -2.54 4.05 -16.13
C LYS A 164 -1.48 5.08 -15.69
N HIS A 165 -0.59 4.73 -14.76
CA HIS A 165 0.47 5.62 -14.28
C HIS A 165 1.83 4.99 -14.57
N LYS A 166 2.63 5.60 -15.46
CA LYS A 166 4.00 5.13 -15.72
C LYS A 166 4.84 5.36 -14.46
N LEU A 167 5.63 4.36 -14.10
CA LEU A 167 6.58 4.39 -13.00
C LEU A 167 7.93 4.97 -13.46
N PRO A 168 8.76 5.50 -12.55
CA PRO A 168 10.13 5.90 -12.87
C PRO A 168 10.98 4.72 -13.33
N GLU A 169 11.95 4.97 -14.19
CA GLU A 169 12.78 3.92 -14.82
C GLU A 169 13.81 3.33 -13.85
N ASN A 170 14.10 4.04 -12.75
CA ASN A 170 14.89 3.57 -11.61
C ASN A 170 14.08 2.80 -10.53
N LEU A 171 12.80 2.50 -10.79
CA LEU A 171 11.98 1.60 -9.97
C LEU A 171 11.93 0.21 -10.61
N ILE A 172 12.71 -0.72 -10.05
CA ILE A 172 12.84 -2.10 -10.51
C ILE A 172 12.02 -3.01 -9.59
N ALA A 173 11.26 -3.96 -10.15
CA ALA A 173 10.60 -5.00 -9.39
C ALA A 173 11.42 -6.30 -9.37
N THR A 174 11.32 -7.06 -8.28
CA THR A 174 11.85 -8.41 -8.19
C THR A 174 10.93 -9.30 -7.35
N THR A 175 10.99 -10.62 -7.57
CA THR A 175 10.38 -11.64 -6.70
C THR A 175 11.38 -12.22 -5.69
N ASP A 176 12.67 -11.90 -5.82
CA ASP A 176 13.74 -12.36 -4.92
C ASP A 176 13.99 -11.34 -3.79
N ALA A 177 13.72 -11.75 -2.55
CA ALA A 177 13.91 -10.93 -1.36
C ALA A 177 15.39 -10.60 -1.08
N LYS A 178 16.33 -11.50 -1.39
CA LYS A 178 17.77 -11.30 -1.19
C LYS A 178 18.30 -10.23 -2.13
N VAL A 179 17.91 -10.28 -3.40
CA VAL A 179 18.27 -9.24 -4.41
C VAL A 179 17.62 -7.89 -4.07
N ALA A 180 16.38 -7.90 -3.56
CA ALA A 180 15.70 -6.69 -3.13
C ALA A 180 16.42 -6.00 -1.96
N LEU A 181 16.79 -6.76 -0.93
CA LEU A 181 17.36 -6.26 0.33
C LEU A 181 18.85 -5.91 0.25
N LEU A 182 19.65 -6.64 -0.55
CA LEU A 182 21.11 -6.53 -0.58
C LEU A 182 21.59 -5.08 -0.81
N GLY A 183 22.23 -4.50 0.22
CA GLY A 183 22.82 -3.16 0.17
C GLY A 183 21.83 -2.00 0.23
N ALA A 184 20.59 -2.22 0.70
CA ALA A 184 19.62 -1.14 0.87
C ALA A 184 19.97 -0.19 2.03
N ASP A 185 19.81 1.12 1.83
CA ASP A 185 19.96 2.14 2.88
C ASP A 185 18.71 2.28 3.76
N TYR A 186 17.52 2.03 3.18
CA TYR A 186 16.23 2.09 3.87
C TYR A 186 15.25 1.05 3.32
N CYS A 187 14.40 0.51 4.20
CA CYS A 187 13.37 -0.47 3.86
C CYS A 187 11.96 0.06 4.15
N PHE A 188 11.15 0.22 3.10
CA PHE A 188 9.74 0.59 3.21
C PHE A 188 8.88 -0.68 3.34
N HIS A 189 8.26 -0.88 4.49
CA HIS A 189 7.40 -2.04 4.73
C HIS A 189 5.94 -1.70 4.40
N ALA A 190 5.43 -2.24 3.28
CA ALA A 190 4.07 -2.03 2.78
C ALA A 190 3.16 -3.27 2.85
N VAL A 191 3.68 -4.43 3.28
CA VAL A 191 2.89 -5.66 3.44
C VAL A 191 1.80 -5.46 4.52
N PRO A 192 0.56 -5.95 4.32
CA PRO A 192 -0.50 -5.81 5.32
C PRO A 192 -0.15 -6.49 6.66
N VAL A 193 -0.54 -5.86 7.77
CA VAL A 193 -0.12 -6.26 9.13
C VAL A 193 -0.39 -7.75 9.44
N GLN A 194 -1.51 -8.31 8.99
CA GLN A 194 -1.89 -9.72 9.21
C GLN A 194 -0.97 -10.76 8.53
N PHE A 195 -0.16 -10.34 7.55
CA PHE A 195 0.81 -11.21 6.86
C PHE A 195 2.26 -10.86 7.24
N SER A 196 2.47 -9.81 8.03
CA SER A 196 3.80 -9.23 8.24
C SER A 196 4.72 -10.14 9.04
N SER A 197 4.21 -10.80 10.09
CA SER A 197 5.02 -11.63 10.99
C SER A 197 5.66 -12.83 10.26
N SER A 198 4.88 -13.60 9.50
CA SER A 198 5.38 -14.73 8.72
C SER A 198 6.22 -14.31 7.51
N PHE A 199 5.85 -13.22 6.84
CA PHE A 199 6.64 -12.65 5.74
C PHE A 199 8.03 -12.18 6.21
N LEU A 200 8.11 -11.42 7.31
CA LEU A 200 9.37 -10.92 7.86
C LEU A 200 10.25 -12.06 8.39
N ALA A 201 9.67 -13.07 9.03
CA ALA A 201 10.42 -14.25 9.47
C ALA A 201 11.02 -15.02 8.27
N GLY A 202 10.33 -15.08 7.14
CA GLY A 202 10.79 -15.73 5.91
C GLY A 202 11.87 -14.97 5.11
N ILE A 203 12.20 -13.73 5.49
CA ILE A 203 13.28 -12.94 4.87
C ILE A 203 14.35 -12.48 5.87
N ALA A 204 14.24 -12.86 7.14
CA ALA A 204 15.06 -12.33 8.23
C ALA A 204 16.57 -12.48 7.99
N ASP A 205 16.98 -13.62 7.42
CA ASP A 205 18.39 -13.94 7.17
C ASP A 205 18.99 -13.15 5.97
N TYR A 206 18.18 -12.31 5.30
CA TYR A 206 18.60 -11.37 4.25
C TYR A 206 18.55 -9.90 4.70
N VAL A 207 18.14 -9.62 5.94
CA VAL A 207 17.96 -8.25 6.46
C VAL A 207 19.18 -7.81 7.26
N ASP A 208 19.86 -6.77 6.78
CA ASP A 208 20.95 -6.14 7.54
C ASP A 208 20.45 -5.64 8.92
N PRO A 209 21.12 -5.99 10.04
CA PRO A 209 20.67 -5.60 11.38
C PRO A 209 20.57 -4.08 11.63
N GLY A 210 21.24 -3.27 10.79
CA GLY A 210 21.18 -1.81 10.80
C GLY A 210 20.14 -1.19 9.85
N LEU A 211 19.49 -1.98 8.98
CA LEU A 211 18.56 -1.50 7.95
C LEU A 211 17.33 -0.82 8.59
N PRO A 212 17.06 0.46 8.34
CA PRO A 212 15.91 1.14 8.95
C PRO A 212 14.60 0.78 8.26
N PHE A 213 13.64 0.27 9.03
CA PHE A 213 12.30 -0.08 8.59
C PHE A 213 11.33 1.08 8.75
N ILE A 214 10.81 1.56 7.62
CA ILE A 214 9.76 2.59 7.51
C ILE A 214 8.43 1.85 7.29
N SER A 215 7.68 1.64 8.36
CA SER A 215 6.40 0.93 8.31
C SER A 215 5.29 1.85 7.77
N LEU A 216 4.74 1.46 6.62
CA LEU A 216 3.58 2.08 5.99
C LEU A 216 2.25 1.43 6.45
N SER A 217 2.34 0.22 6.99
CA SER A 217 1.21 -0.60 7.45
C SER A 217 0.59 -0.05 8.74
N LYS A 218 -0.75 0.06 8.77
CA LYS A 218 -1.56 0.55 9.90
C LYS A 218 -2.33 -0.61 10.55
N GLY A 219 -2.72 -0.44 11.82
CA GLY A 219 -3.48 -1.42 12.60
C GLY A 219 -2.63 -2.42 13.39
N LEU A 220 -3.30 -3.46 13.90
CA LEU A 220 -2.73 -4.52 14.74
C LEU A 220 -2.82 -5.90 14.04
N GLU A 221 -1.89 -6.79 14.36
CA GLU A 221 -2.02 -8.22 14.05
C GLU A 221 -3.09 -8.83 14.97
N LEU A 222 -4.19 -9.35 14.41
CA LEU A 222 -5.39 -9.73 15.19
C LEU A 222 -5.11 -10.81 16.24
N ASN A 223 -4.26 -11.78 15.91
CA ASN A 223 -3.98 -12.95 16.76
C ASN A 223 -3.07 -12.63 17.96
N THR A 224 -2.34 -11.51 17.93
CA THR A 224 -1.34 -11.15 18.95
C THR A 224 -1.55 -9.77 19.55
N LEU A 225 -2.44 -8.96 18.96
CA LEU A 225 -2.69 -7.54 19.24
C LEU A 225 -1.43 -6.66 19.13
N ARG A 226 -0.40 -7.12 18.41
CA ARG A 226 0.88 -6.42 18.26
C ARG A 226 0.82 -5.34 17.17
N MET A 227 1.51 -4.24 17.41
CA MET A 227 1.81 -3.20 16.42
C MET A 227 3.04 -3.58 15.57
N MET A 228 3.19 -2.98 14.39
CA MET A 228 4.38 -3.16 13.53
C MET A 228 5.71 -2.86 14.24
N SER A 229 5.70 -1.95 15.22
CA SER A 229 6.82 -1.61 16.10
C SER A 229 7.25 -2.74 17.05
N GLN A 230 6.44 -3.78 17.21
CA GLN A 230 6.71 -5.01 17.96
C GLN A 230 6.91 -6.20 17.01
N ILE A 231 6.15 -6.27 15.92
CA ILE A 231 6.22 -7.37 14.93
C ILE A 231 7.59 -7.39 14.24
N ILE A 232 8.08 -6.25 13.73
CA ILE A 232 9.36 -6.17 13.00
C ILE A 232 10.55 -6.65 13.86
N PRO A 233 10.83 -6.10 15.05
CA PRO A 233 11.97 -6.55 15.86
C PRO A 233 11.83 -8.00 16.38
N HIS A 234 10.60 -8.52 16.48
CA HIS A 234 10.36 -9.91 16.89
C HIS A 234 10.59 -10.90 15.74
N ALA A 235 9.98 -10.66 14.57
CA ALA A 235 10.09 -11.54 13.40
C ALA A 235 11.51 -11.57 12.81
N LEU A 236 12.20 -10.43 12.82
CA LEU A 236 13.62 -10.32 12.43
C LEU A 236 14.60 -10.76 13.52
N LYS A 237 14.11 -11.23 14.68
CA LYS A 237 14.92 -11.65 15.84
C LYS A 237 15.83 -10.53 16.41
N ASN A 238 15.69 -9.28 15.96
CA ASN A 238 16.51 -8.12 16.31
C ASN A 238 15.74 -7.07 17.12
N GLN A 239 15.87 -7.11 18.45
CA GLN A 239 15.22 -6.14 19.35
C GLN A 239 15.72 -4.69 19.21
N ARG A 240 16.76 -4.44 18.41
CA ARG A 240 17.31 -3.10 18.12
C ARG A 240 17.08 -2.64 16.69
N GLN A 241 16.28 -3.35 15.87
CA GLN A 241 16.02 -2.96 14.47
C GLN A 241 15.54 -1.50 14.39
N PRO A 242 16.21 -0.61 13.63
CA PRO A 242 15.80 0.79 13.56
C PRO A 242 14.42 0.92 12.90
N PHE A 243 13.47 1.57 13.58
CA PHE A 243 12.06 1.57 13.19
C PHE A 243 11.47 2.98 13.12
N ILE A 244 10.66 3.22 12.09
CA ILE A 244 9.87 4.43 11.88
C ILE A 244 8.44 4.01 11.53
N ALA A 245 7.44 4.54 12.24
CA ALA A 245 6.04 4.46 11.80
C ALA A 245 5.71 5.68 10.94
N LEU A 246 5.05 5.46 9.79
CA LEU A 246 4.58 6.51 8.91
C LEU A 246 3.04 6.51 8.88
N SER A 247 2.43 7.67 9.13
CA SER A 247 0.98 7.81 9.32
C SER A 247 0.41 9.11 8.71
N GLY A 248 -0.91 9.22 8.64
CA GLY A 248 -1.63 10.34 8.01
C GLY A 248 -2.64 9.88 6.93
N PRO A 249 -3.46 10.81 6.39
CA PRO A 249 -4.29 10.56 5.21
C PRO A 249 -3.37 10.31 4.00
N SER A 250 -3.57 9.19 3.32
CA SER A 250 -2.55 8.64 2.42
C SER A 250 -3.18 7.80 1.30
N PHE A 251 -4.02 8.42 0.48
CA PHE A 251 -4.65 7.74 -0.65
C PHE A 251 -3.62 7.55 -1.76
N SER A 252 -3.31 6.29 -2.09
CA SER A 252 -2.27 5.92 -3.05
C SER A 252 -2.42 6.60 -4.42
N LEU A 253 -3.66 6.80 -4.88
CA LEU A 253 -3.97 7.49 -6.13
C LEU A 253 -3.74 9.01 -6.04
N GLU A 254 -3.95 9.65 -4.89
CA GLU A 254 -3.65 11.07 -4.70
C GLU A 254 -2.14 11.31 -4.74
N LEU A 255 -1.34 10.40 -4.17
CA LEU A 255 0.12 10.42 -4.23
C LEU A 255 0.63 10.20 -5.68
N MET A 256 0.11 9.21 -6.41
CA MET A 256 0.46 9.01 -7.83
C MET A 256 0.04 10.18 -8.73
N ASN A 257 -1.06 10.87 -8.39
CA ASN A 257 -1.50 12.10 -9.06
C ASN A 257 -0.75 13.37 -8.55
N LYS A 258 0.26 13.20 -7.68
CA LYS A 258 1.10 14.27 -7.10
C LYS A 258 0.32 15.37 -6.38
N LEU A 259 -0.80 15.00 -5.76
CA LEU A 259 -1.65 15.93 -5.02
C LEU A 259 -1.04 16.21 -3.63
N PRO A 260 -1.14 17.45 -3.10
CA PRO A 260 -0.73 17.85 -1.75
C PRO A 260 -1.20 16.88 -0.66
N THR A 261 -0.25 16.08 -0.17
CA THR A 261 -0.48 15.03 0.83
C THR A 261 0.32 15.37 2.09
N ALA A 262 -0.25 15.15 3.27
CA ALA A 262 0.38 15.50 4.54
C ALA A 262 0.48 14.27 5.45
N MET A 263 1.71 13.93 5.85
CA MET A 263 2.01 12.73 6.64
C MET A 263 2.93 13.02 7.82
N VAL A 264 2.92 12.10 8.79
CA VAL A 264 3.72 12.16 10.01
C VAL A 264 4.62 10.92 10.08
N VAL A 265 5.92 11.14 10.26
CA VAL A 265 6.90 10.08 10.58
C VAL A 265 7.22 10.12 12.06
N ALA A 266 7.15 8.97 12.74
CA ALA A 266 7.37 8.84 14.17
C ALA A 266 8.41 7.75 14.45
N SER A 267 9.44 8.09 15.22
CA SER A 267 10.45 7.15 15.71
C SER A 267 10.90 7.52 17.12
N LYS A 268 11.52 6.55 17.81
CA LYS A 268 12.25 6.82 19.07
C LYS A 268 13.54 7.59 18.80
N ASP A 269 14.18 7.40 17.65
CA ASP A 269 15.33 8.21 17.23
C ASP A 269 14.88 9.43 16.41
N LYS A 270 15.26 10.62 16.90
CA LYS A 270 15.02 11.89 16.21
C LYS A 270 15.91 12.06 14.97
N LYS A 271 17.13 11.52 14.95
CA LYS A 271 18.01 11.61 13.77
C LYS A 271 17.40 10.82 12.61
N LEU A 272 16.98 9.58 12.87
CA LEU A 272 16.30 8.73 11.89
C LEU A 272 14.95 9.32 11.41
N ALA A 273 14.12 9.86 12.30
CA ALA A 273 12.88 10.54 11.91
C ALA A 273 13.15 11.76 11.00
N ASN A 274 14.17 12.56 11.31
CA ASN A 274 14.59 13.69 10.47
C ASN A 274 15.13 13.22 9.10
N ALA A 275 15.88 12.11 9.06
CA ALA A 275 16.42 11.55 7.83
C ALA A 275 15.29 11.07 6.89
N VAL A 276 14.34 10.30 7.41
CA VAL A 276 13.16 9.85 6.63
C VAL A 276 12.28 11.03 6.21
N GLN A 277 12.20 12.11 7.01
CA GLN A 277 11.56 13.35 6.60
C GLN A 277 12.23 13.98 5.36
N GLN A 278 13.56 14.05 5.31
CA GLN A 278 14.29 14.60 4.16
C GLN A 278 14.16 13.68 2.93
N LEU A 279 14.24 12.37 3.14
CA LEU A 279 14.08 11.33 2.13
C LEU A 279 12.69 11.31 1.47
N LEU A 280 11.65 11.75 2.18
CA LEU A 280 10.28 11.74 1.67
C LEU A 280 9.69 13.10 1.30
N ALA A 281 10.18 14.22 1.82
CA ALA A 281 9.54 15.52 1.55
C ALA A 281 9.73 16.04 0.12
N SER A 282 8.63 16.44 -0.53
CA SER A 282 8.63 17.03 -1.88
C SER A 282 7.68 18.24 -1.96
N ASP A 283 7.55 18.82 -3.16
CA ASP A 283 6.63 19.94 -3.42
C ASP A 283 5.16 19.63 -3.10
N HIS A 284 4.77 18.36 -3.15
CA HIS A 284 3.44 17.84 -2.83
C HIS A 284 3.45 16.95 -1.57
N LEU A 285 4.55 16.22 -1.35
CA LEU A 285 4.89 15.42 -0.18
C LEU A 285 5.20 16.23 1.10
N ARG A 286 4.22 16.65 1.91
CA ARG A 286 4.51 17.23 3.23
C ARG A 286 4.72 16.16 4.31
N ILE A 287 5.94 16.11 4.86
CA ILE A 287 6.30 15.25 5.99
C ILE A 287 6.57 16.06 7.26
N SER A 288 5.99 15.64 8.39
CA SER A 288 6.23 16.19 9.73
C SER A 288 6.80 15.11 10.66
N THR A 289 7.71 15.46 11.56
CA THR A 289 8.33 14.52 12.51
C THR A 289 7.63 14.52 13.87
N SER A 290 7.39 13.34 14.45
CA SER A 290 6.96 13.19 15.85
C SER A 290 7.93 12.31 16.66
N ARG A 291 8.00 12.53 17.98
CA ARG A 291 8.72 11.63 18.91
C ARG A 291 7.83 10.43 19.23
N GLY A 292 8.34 9.23 19.00
CA GLY A 292 7.64 7.96 19.14
C GLY A 292 7.40 7.49 20.58
N GLY A 293 6.84 8.35 21.44
CA GLY A 293 6.38 7.96 22.78
C GLY A 293 5.02 7.28 22.71
N ASN A 294 4.99 5.94 22.82
CA ASN A 294 3.78 5.10 22.75
C ASN A 294 2.73 5.55 21.72
N CYS A 295 3.11 5.50 20.44
CA CYS A 295 2.24 5.83 19.32
C CYS A 295 1.01 4.91 19.25
N ARG A 296 -0.05 5.28 19.96
CA ARG A 296 -1.42 4.86 19.66
C ARG A 296 -1.86 5.52 18.36
N CYS A 297 -1.38 5.01 17.23
CA CYS A 297 -1.96 5.32 15.94
C CYS A 297 -3.29 4.55 15.85
N SER A 298 -4.38 5.29 16.04
CA SER A 298 -5.77 4.82 15.91
C SER A 298 -6.06 4.23 14.52
#